data_AF-A0A0D7AS51-F1
#
_entry.id   AF-A0A0D7AS51-F1
#
_cell.length_a   1.000
_cell.length_b   1.000
_cell.length_c   1.000
_cell.angle_alpha   90.00
_cell.angle_beta   90.00
_cell.angle_gamma   90.00
#
_symmetry.space_group_name_H-M   'P 1'
#
loop_
_entity.id
_entity.type
_entity.pdbx_description
1 polymer ?
#
loop_
_entity_poly.entity_id
_entity_poly.type
_entity_poly.pdbx_seq_one_letter_code
_entity_poly.pdbx_strand_id
1 'polypeptide(L)'
;MDGTSAPAISESTLFHPFASKLDWEVAQWMVNDGIAHSSFNRLLNIAGVREKLGLSYANSAGVHRQLDEIPRRAGKWHVKHLTFPDREEEPFILRHRDILE
;
A
#
# COMPACT_ATOMS: atom_id res chain seq x y z
N MET A 1 -7.23 13.73 -28.13
CA MET A 1 -6.71 12.37 -27.99
C MET A 1 -6.22 12.19 -26.57
N ASP A 2 -7.15 11.80 -25.72
CA ASP A 2 -7.07 10.86 -24.60
C ASP A 2 -5.86 11.03 -23.65
N GLY A 3 -5.78 12.22 -23.07
CA GLY A 3 -4.98 12.46 -21.89
C GLY A 3 -5.59 11.76 -20.66
N THR A 4 -4.73 11.11 -19.89
CA THR A 4 -5.01 10.52 -18.57
C THR A 4 -5.72 9.18 -18.61
N SER A 5 -5.02 8.14 -19.09
CA SER A 5 -5.10 6.89 -18.34
C SER A 5 -4.52 7.19 -16.96
N ALA A 6 -5.39 7.52 -15.99
CA ALA A 6 -5.03 7.35 -14.60
C ALA A 6 -4.47 5.91 -14.50
N PRO A 7 -3.32 5.69 -13.82
CA PRO A 7 -2.91 4.32 -13.57
C PRO A 7 -4.15 3.64 -12.98
N ALA A 8 -4.60 2.56 -13.59
CA ALA A 8 -5.72 1.81 -13.06
C ALA A 8 -5.25 1.30 -11.70
N ILE A 9 -5.51 2.09 -10.64
CA ILE A 9 -5.05 1.75 -9.30
C ILE A 9 -5.90 0.56 -8.92
N SER A 10 -5.34 -0.62 -9.14
CA SER A 10 -5.98 -1.87 -8.73
C SER A 10 -6.13 -1.85 -7.21
N GLU A 11 -7.19 -2.46 -6.66
CA GLU A 11 -7.35 -2.53 -5.20
C GLU A 11 -6.11 -3.15 -4.52
N SER A 12 -5.43 -4.08 -5.18
CA SER A 12 -4.16 -4.64 -4.71
C SER A 12 -3.04 -3.61 -4.56
N THR A 13 -3.00 -2.57 -5.40
CA THR A 13 -2.01 -1.48 -5.27
C THR A 13 -2.39 -0.51 -4.16
N LEU A 14 -3.69 -0.29 -3.92
CA LEU A 14 -4.18 0.64 -2.89
C LEU A 14 -3.85 0.17 -1.47
N PHE A 15 -3.92 -1.13 -1.23
CA PHE A 15 -3.71 -1.71 0.09
C PHE A 15 -2.33 -2.33 0.29
N HIS A 16 -1.45 -2.27 -0.71
CA HIS A 16 -0.06 -2.73 -0.56
C HIS A 16 0.59 -2.08 0.68
N PRO A 17 1.29 -2.85 1.55
CA PRO A 17 1.75 -4.24 1.40
C PRO A 17 0.74 -5.32 1.86
N PHE A 18 -0.47 -4.94 2.24
CA PHE A 18 -1.49 -5.89 2.69
C PHE A 18 -2.11 -6.65 1.52
N ALA A 19 -2.53 -7.89 1.79
CA ALA A 19 -3.05 -8.79 0.76
C ALA A 19 -4.45 -8.38 0.27
N SER A 20 -5.20 -7.63 1.06
CA SER A 20 -6.53 -7.14 0.74
C SER A 20 -6.92 -5.93 1.58
N LYS A 21 -8.04 -5.28 1.22
CA LYS A 21 -8.66 -4.24 2.04
C LYS A 21 -8.96 -4.72 3.46
N LEU A 22 -9.56 -5.90 3.61
CA LEU A 22 -9.93 -6.45 4.92
C LEU A 22 -8.69 -6.70 5.79
N ASP A 23 -7.62 -7.20 5.16
CA ASP A 23 -6.32 -7.44 5.80
C ASP A 23 -5.72 -6.15 6.38
N TRP A 24 -5.82 -5.04 5.62
CA TRP A 24 -5.44 -3.69 6.05
C TRP A 24 -6.37 -3.12 7.13
N GLU A 25 -7.70 -3.24 6.98
CA GLU A 25 -8.68 -2.67 7.93
C GLU A 25 -8.51 -3.27 9.33
N VAL A 26 -8.26 -4.59 9.43
CA VAL A 26 -8.03 -5.26 10.71
C VAL A 26 -6.70 -4.82 11.34
N ALA A 27 -5.64 -4.66 10.55
CA ALA A 27 -4.36 -4.15 11.03
C ALA A 27 -4.47 -2.69 11.48
N GLN A 28 -5.16 -1.85 10.72
CA GLN A 28 -5.41 -0.45 11.04
C GLN A 28 -6.22 -0.31 12.33
N TRP A 29 -7.31 -1.07 12.47
CA TRP A 29 -8.13 -1.09 13.68
C TRP A 29 -7.30 -1.42 14.94
N MET A 30 -6.47 -2.46 14.88
CA MET A 30 -5.59 -2.84 15.99
C MET A 30 -4.71 -1.66 16.45
N VAL A 31 -4.12 -0.91 15.50
CA VAL A 31 -3.23 0.23 15.80
C VAL A 31 -4.03 1.40 16.37
N ASN A 32 -5.13 1.77 15.71
CA ASN A 32 -5.93 2.94 16.09
C ASN A 32 -6.55 2.81 17.48
N ASP A 33 -7.02 1.60 17.82
CA ASP A 33 -7.63 1.32 19.12
C ASP A 33 -6.59 0.99 20.21
N GLY A 34 -5.30 1.00 19.88
CA GLY A 34 -4.23 0.71 20.82
C GLY A 34 -4.29 -0.71 21.40
N ILE A 35 -4.76 -1.67 20.61
CA ILE A 35 -4.92 -3.06 21.05
C ILE A 35 -3.55 -3.64 21.39
N ALA A 36 -3.40 -4.14 22.62
CA ALA A 36 -2.18 -4.81 23.04
C ALA A 36 -1.85 -5.99 22.10
N HIS A 37 -0.60 -6.10 21.67
CA HIS A 37 -0.11 -7.18 20.80
C HIS A 37 -0.47 -8.57 21.32
N SER A 38 -0.45 -8.77 22.64
CA SER A 38 -0.84 -10.04 23.27
C SER A 38 -2.32 -10.37 23.08
N SER A 39 -3.21 -9.38 23.21
CA SER A 39 -4.66 -9.53 22.97
C SER A 39 -4.95 -9.80 21.50
N PHE A 40 -4.30 -9.08 20.59
CA PHE A 40 -4.43 -9.31 19.16
C PHE A 40 -3.95 -10.71 18.75
N ASN A 41 -2.80 -11.16 19.26
CA ASN A 41 -2.31 -12.51 19.01
C ASN A 41 -3.27 -13.58 19.55
N ARG A 42 -3.92 -13.36 20.70
CA ARG A 42 -4.95 -14.27 21.22
C ARG A 42 -6.15 -14.37 20.28
N LEU A 43 -6.62 -13.25 19.72
CA LEU A 43 -7.69 -13.24 18.72
C LEU A 43 -7.31 -14.04 17.47
N LEU A 44 -6.12 -13.81 16.92
CA LEU A 44 -5.64 -14.50 15.71
C LEU A 44 -5.39 -16.00 15.93
N ASN A 45 -5.14 -16.42 17.16
CA ASN A 45 -4.99 -17.83 17.54
C ASN A 45 -6.34 -18.56 17.70
N ILE A 46 -7.47 -17.86 17.69
CA ILE A 46 -8.78 -18.52 17.69
C ILE A 46 -8.94 -19.28 16.36
N ALA A 47 -9.17 -20.59 16.46
CA ALA A 47 -9.27 -21.47 15.30
C ALA A 47 -10.32 -20.96 14.30
N GLY A 48 -9.89 -20.75 13.04
CA GLY A 48 -10.75 -20.31 11.95
C GLY A 48 -10.92 -18.79 11.84
N VAL A 49 -10.46 -17.97 12.79
CA VAL A 49 -10.56 -16.50 12.66
C VAL A 49 -9.73 -16.01 11.49
N ARG A 50 -8.46 -16.41 11.42
CA ARG A 50 -7.55 -15.98 10.35
C ARG A 50 -8.02 -16.47 8.99
N GLU A 51 -8.42 -17.74 8.91
CA GLU A 51 -8.85 -18.38 7.66
C GLU A 51 -10.16 -17.79 7.14
N LYS A 52 -11.16 -17.56 8.01
CA LYS A 52 -12.45 -17.00 7.61
C LYS A 52 -12.37 -15.53 7.22
N LEU A 53 -11.47 -14.77 7.84
CA LEU A 53 -11.23 -13.37 7.50
C LEU A 53 -10.19 -13.19 6.38
N GLY A 54 -9.52 -14.27 5.94
CA GLY A 54 -8.50 -14.20 4.90
C GLY A 54 -7.29 -13.35 5.26
N LEU A 55 -6.93 -13.27 6.54
CA LEU A 55 -5.81 -12.44 7.00
C LEU A 55 -4.47 -13.08 6.65
N SER A 56 -3.54 -12.28 6.16
CA SER A 56 -2.24 -12.75 5.68
C SER A 56 -1.22 -12.97 6.80
N TYR A 57 -1.41 -12.32 7.95
CA TYR A 57 -0.52 -12.38 9.11
C TYR A 57 -1.05 -13.30 10.21
N ALA A 58 -0.11 -13.98 10.89
CA ALA A 58 -0.43 -14.88 12.01
C ALA A 58 -0.46 -14.19 13.38
N ASN A 59 0.16 -13.02 13.49
CA ASN A 59 0.34 -12.29 14.73
C ASN A 59 0.71 -10.82 14.45
N SER A 60 0.74 -10.00 15.51
CA SER A 60 1.19 -8.61 15.48
C SER A 60 2.58 -8.43 14.84
N ALA A 61 3.54 -9.32 15.10
CA ALA A 61 4.86 -9.23 14.47
C ALA A 61 4.81 -9.45 12.94
N GLY A 62 3.87 -10.27 12.46
CA GLY A 62 3.59 -10.44 11.03
C GLY A 62 3.07 -9.14 10.39
N VAL A 63 2.17 -8.42 11.06
CA VAL A 63 1.69 -7.10 10.61
C VAL A 63 2.84 -6.12 10.47
N HIS A 64 3.69 -6.01 11.51
CA HIS A 64 4.84 -5.09 11.47
C HIS A 64 5.83 -5.46 10.37
N ARG A 65 6.04 -6.76 10.12
CA ARG A 65 6.92 -7.21 9.04
C ARG A 65 6.40 -6.78 7.66
N GLN A 66 5.09 -6.80 7.42
CA GLN A 66 4.54 -6.27 6.17
C GLN A 66 4.81 -4.77 6.04
N LEU A 67 4.65 -4.01 7.11
CA LEU A 67 4.96 -2.57 7.09
C LEU A 67 6.45 -2.29 6.82
N ASP A 68 7.35 -3.18 7.26
CA ASP A 68 8.79 -3.07 6.96
C ASP A 68 9.11 -3.27 5.47
N GLU A 69 8.20 -3.85 4.66
CA GLU A 69 8.35 -3.94 3.21
C GLU A 69 8.19 -2.58 2.52
N ILE A 70 7.58 -1.60 3.20
CA ILE A 70 7.43 -0.25 2.67
C ILE A 70 8.81 0.41 2.59
N PRO A 71 9.25 0.87 1.40
CA PRO A 71 10.55 1.50 1.24
C PRO A 71 10.72 2.71 2.17
N ARG A 72 11.77 2.70 3.00
CA ARG A 72 12.09 3.84 3.91
C ARG A 72 12.41 5.15 3.16
N ARG A 73 12.65 5.08 1.85
CA ARG A 73 12.87 6.21 0.96
C ARG A 73 11.95 6.03 -0.24
N ALA A 74 11.19 7.08 -0.58
CA ALA A 74 10.45 7.15 -1.84
C ALA A 74 11.41 6.76 -2.97
N GLY A 75 11.03 5.75 -3.76
CA GLY A 75 11.88 4.87 -4.56
C GLY A 75 12.79 5.56 -5.57
N LYS A 76 12.79 5.08 -6.82
CA LYS A 76 13.63 5.67 -7.86
C LYS A 76 13.06 7.01 -8.31
N TRP A 77 13.94 7.92 -8.71
CA TRP A 77 13.54 9.13 -9.41
C TRP A 77 13.07 8.78 -10.81
N HIS A 78 11.83 9.17 -11.11
CA HIS A 78 11.26 9.11 -12.44
C HIS A 78 11.32 10.48 -13.10
N VAL A 79 11.58 10.47 -14.40
CA VAL A 79 11.61 11.67 -15.24
C VAL A 79 10.62 11.47 -16.38
N LYS A 80 9.63 12.35 -16.49
CA LYS A 80 8.66 12.39 -17.58
C LYS A 80 8.79 13.70 -18.34
N HIS A 81 8.72 13.62 -19.66
CA HIS A 81 8.66 14.78 -20.54
C HIS A 81 7.21 15.01 -20.93
N LEU A 82 6.70 16.19 -20.63
CA LEU A 82 5.35 16.64 -20.96
C LEU A 82 5.45 17.65 -22.10
N THR A 83 4.77 17.38 -23.20
CA THR A 83 4.66 18.31 -24.33
C THR A 83 3.21 18.75 -24.46
N PHE A 84 3.00 20.02 -24.76
CA PHE A 84 1.67 20.56 -25.02
C PHE A 84 1.54 20.87 -26.52
N PRO A 85 0.37 20.66 -27.14
CA PRO A 85 0.19 20.87 -28.59
C PRO A 85 0.51 22.30 -29.06
N ASP A 86 0.40 23.29 -28.16
CA ASP A 86 0.72 24.68 -28.43
C ASP A 86 2.21 25.02 -28.28
N ARG A 87 3.02 24.10 -27.71
CA ARG A 87 4.45 24.28 -27.40
C ARG A 87 5.20 22.94 -27.50
N GLU A 88 5.16 22.32 -28.67
CA GLU A 88 5.79 21.02 -28.89
C GLU A 88 7.34 21.09 -28.83
N GLU A 89 7.92 22.26 -29.11
CA GLU A 89 9.38 22.47 -29.12
C GLU A 89 9.98 22.65 -27.71
N GLU A 90 9.15 22.86 -26.68
CA GLU A 90 9.59 23.10 -25.30
C GLU A 90 9.00 22.06 -24.34
N PRO A 91 9.61 20.87 -24.21
CA PRO A 91 9.13 19.84 -23.28
C PRO A 91 9.36 20.27 -21.82
N PHE A 92 8.33 20.10 -20.99
CA PHE A 92 8.41 20.27 -19.55
C PHE A 92 8.89 18.98 -18.88
N ILE A 93 9.83 19.12 -17.94
CA ILE A 93 10.38 17.97 -17.21
C ILE A 93 9.66 17.81 -15.87
N LEU A 94 8.87 16.75 -15.72
CA LEU A 94 8.30 16.33 -14.44
C LEU A 94 9.23 15.31 -13.79
N ARG A 95 9.78 15.64 -12.62
CA ARG A 95 10.53 14.71 -11.78
C ARG A 95 9.66 14.30 -10.60
N HIS A 96 9.39 13.00 -10.45
CA HIS A 96 8.59 12.48 -9.34
C HIS A 96 9.21 11.20 -8.77
N ARG A 97 8.78 10.81 -7.58
CA ARG A 97 9.12 9.52 -6.95
C ARG A 97 7.82 8.80 -6.63
N ASP A 98 7.77 7.52 -6.96
CA ASP A 98 6.73 6.64 -6.45
C ASP A 98 7.14 6.20 -5.03
N ILE A 99 6.21 6.29 -4.08
CA ILE A 99 6.46 5.90 -2.69
C ILE A 99 6.21 4.40 -2.48
N LEU A 100 5.55 3.74 -3.44
CA LEU A 100 5.23 2.31 -3.40
C LEU A 100 6.20 1.45 -4.25
N GLU A 101 7.14 2.07 -4.97
CA GLU A 101 8.20 1.40 -5.76
C GLU A 101 9.55 1.37 -5.04
#